data_AF-A0A813ILW7-F1
#
_entry.id   AF-A0A813ILW7-F1
#
_cell.length_a   1.000
_cell.length_b   1.000
_cell.length_c   1.000
_cell.angle_alpha   90.00
_cell.angle_beta   90.00
_cell.angle_gamma   90.00
#
_symmetry.space_group_name_H-M   'P 1'
#
loop_
_entity.id
_entity.type
_entity.pdbx_description
1 polymer ?
#
loop_
_entity_poly.entity_id
_entity_poly.type
_entity_poly.pdbx_seq_one_letter_code
_entity_poly.pdbx_strand_id
1 'polypeptide(L)'
;LAAFLHTDYVHTQLKAFAPSLTQFKSSPISGFFLLHDNVEHKPVYPEQMKYIFNLANSTHGLNDKCIAAASDEDKWKCNFAEIVYAFTDAPIFPLNSAKDSWQTGCILAPEFTAVYPQQTTADNGNCSAVP
;
A
#
# COMPACT_ATOMS: atom_id res chain seq x y z
N LEU A 1 -3.99 -4.45 1.57
CA LEU A 1 -2.63 -3.90 1.81
C LEU A 1 -1.89 -4.55 2.98
N ALA A 2 -2.34 -4.43 4.24
CA ALA A 2 -1.59 -4.95 5.41
C ALA A 2 -1.13 -6.42 5.28
N ALA A 3 -1.98 -7.28 4.70
CA ALA A 3 -1.62 -8.67 4.44
C ALA A 3 -0.45 -8.82 3.44
N PHE A 4 -0.27 -7.92 2.47
CA PHE A 4 0.93 -7.89 1.64
C PHE A 4 2.17 -7.48 2.45
N LEU A 5 2.05 -6.41 3.25
CA LEU A 5 3.20 -5.83 3.97
C LEU A 5 3.75 -6.74 5.07
N HIS A 6 2.87 -7.48 5.75
CA HIS A 6 3.22 -8.18 7.00
C HIS A 6 3.15 -9.72 6.92
N THR A 7 2.88 -10.31 5.75
CA THR A 7 2.71 -11.77 5.64
C THR A 7 3.93 -12.54 6.16
N ASP A 8 5.15 -12.09 5.85
CA ASP A 8 6.37 -12.79 6.25
C ASP A 8 6.66 -12.61 7.74
N TYR A 9 6.31 -11.44 8.31
CA TYR A 9 6.37 -11.23 9.75
C TYR A 9 5.46 -12.22 10.47
N VAL A 10 4.19 -12.31 10.05
CA VAL A 10 3.23 -13.25 10.62
C VAL A 10 3.68 -14.69 10.44
N HIS A 11 4.19 -15.06 9.26
CA HIS A 11 4.73 -16.39 9.01
C HIS A 11 5.89 -16.73 9.96
N THR A 12 6.80 -15.78 10.19
CA THR A 12 7.92 -15.94 11.12
C THR A 12 7.44 -16.17 12.54
N GLN A 13 6.48 -15.36 13.01
CA GLN A 13 5.89 -15.54 14.33
C GLN A 13 5.20 -16.91 14.45
N LEU A 14 4.39 -17.30 13.45
CA LEU A 14 3.68 -18.58 13.46
C LEU A 14 4.62 -19.79 13.50
N LYS A 15 5.77 -19.75 12.82
CA LYS A 15 6.78 -20.83 12.93
C LYS A 15 7.32 -20.98 14.35
N ALA A 16 7.48 -19.86 15.08
CA ALA A 16 7.95 -19.89 16.46
C ALA A 16 6.88 -20.45 17.41
N PHE A 17 5.60 -20.06 17.23
CA PHE A 17 4.49 -20.52 18.07
C PHE A 17 3.99 -21.93 17.74
N ALA A 18 4.06 -22.34 16.48
CA ALA A 18 3.61 -23.64 15.99
C ALA A 18 4.71 -24.31 15.15
N PRO A 19 5.71 -24.94 15.79
CA PRO A 19 6.83 -25.59 15.08
C PRO A 19 6.42 -26.71 14.11
N SER A 20 5.21 -27.28 14.29
CA SER A 20 4.63 -28.29 13.41
C SER A 20 3.95 -27.70 12.16
N LEU A 21 3.92 -26.39 12.00
CA LEU A 21 3.35 -25.72 10.83
C LEU A 21 4.14 -26.11 9.57
N THR A 22 3.52 -26.90 8.70
CA THR A 22 4.14 -27.37 7.45
C THR A 22 3.84 -26.48 6.26
N GLN A 23 2.76 -25.70 6.31
CA GLN A 23 2.31 -24.86 5.21
C GLN A 23 1.72 -23.55 5.72
N PHE A 24 2.07 -22.46 5.04
CA PHE A 24 1.51 -21.14 5.26
C PHE A 24 1.30 -20.46 3.90
N LYS A 25 0.15 -19.81 3.73
CA LYS A 25 -0.21 -19.05 2.54
C LYS A 25 -0.99 -17.83 2.99
N SER A 26 -0.90 -16.74 2.24
CA SER A 26 -1.65 -15.51 2.49
C SER A 26 -2.56 -15.19 1.30
N SER A 27 -3.73 -14.62 1.59
CA SER A 27 -4.71 -14.24 0.58
C SER A 27 -5.20 -12.81 0.85
N PRO A 28 -4.38 -11.79 0.52
CA PRO A 28 -4.79 -10.39 0.63
C PRO A 28 -6.01 -10.13 -0.26
N ILE A 29 -7.02 -9.49 0.32
CA ILE A 29 -8.20 -9.01 -0.40
C ILE A 29 -8.08 -7.49 -0.50
N SER A 30 -8.14 -6.97 -1.71
CA SER A 30 -7.96 -5.56 -2.04
C SER A 30 -6.62 -4.97 -1.55
N GLY A 31 -6.45 -3.66 -1.78
CA GLY A 31 -5.29 -2.91 -1.33
C GLY A 31 -4.00 -3.32 -2.01
N PHE A 32 -4.10 -3.75 -3.27
CA PHE A 32 -3.05 -3.58 -4.26
C PHE A 32 -3.33 -2.26 -5.01
N PHE A 33 -2.87 -1.15 -4.44
CA PHE A 33 -2.99 0.18 -5.03
C PHE A 33 -1.73 0.46 -5.84
N LEU A 34 -1.90 1.04 -7.04
CA LEU A 34 -0.80 1.30 -7.95
C LEU A 34 -0.13 2.65 -7.59
N LEU A 35 1.19 2.70 -7.71
CA LEU A 35 2.03 3.89 -7.62
C LEU A 35 2.05 4.59 -8.97
N HIS A 36 1.10 5.50 -9.21
CA HIS A 36 1.03 6.28 -10.43
C HIS A 36 0.43 7.67 -10.20
N ASP A 37 0.55 8.52 -11.21
CA ASP A 37 -0.06 9.84 -11.23
C ASP A 37 -1.57 9.78 -11.48
N ASN A 38 -2.31 10.73 -10.93
CA ASN A 38 -3.73 10.87 -11.19
C ASN A 38 -4.02 11.29 -12.66
N VAL A 39 -5.30 11.43 -13.01
CA VAL A 39 -5.73 11.85 -14.37
C VAL A 39 -5.23 13.24 -14.79
N GLU A 40 -4.73 14.06 -13.87
CA GLU A 40 -4.10 15.36 -14.14
C GLU A 40 -2.57 15.29 -14.25
N HIS A 41 -1.99 14.07 -14.26
CA HIS A 41 -0.55 13.83 -14.23
C HIS A 41 0.16 14.37 -12.98
N LYS A 42 -0.51 14.29 -11.81
CA LYS A 42 0.07 14.70 -10.53
C LYS A 42 0.31 13.49 -9.62
N PRO A 43 1.48 13.39 -8.95
CA PRO A 43 1.85 12.28 -8.07
C PRO A 43 1.25 12.44 -6.66
N VAL A 44 -0.03 12.77 -6.54
CA VAL A 44 -0.68 13.12 -5.27
C VAL A 44 -0.54 12.00 -4.23
N TYR A 45 -0.99 10.79 -4.54
CA TYR A 45 -0.92 9.66 -3.62
C TYR A 45 0.53 9.21 -3.33
N PRO A 46 1.43 9.12 -4.33
CA PRO A 46 2.87 8.94 -4.09
C PRO A 46 3.44 9.91 -3.04
N GLU A 47 3.18 11.22 -3.18
CA GLU A 47 3.70 12.23 -2.26
C GLU A 47 3.07 12.13 -0.87
N GLN A 48 1.77 11.86 -0.78
CA GLN A 48 1.09 11.63 0.49
C GLN A 48 1.66 10.40 1.22
N MET A 49 1.90 9.30 0.50
CA MET A 49 2.49 8.08 1.06
C MET A 49 3.95 8.29 1.50
N LYS A 50 4.73 9.07 0.74
CA LYS A 50 6.08 9.48 1.13
C LYS A 50 6.04 10.34 2.40
N TYR A 51 5.12 11.29 2.48
CA TYR A 51 4.97 12.17 3.64
C TYR A 51 4.59 11.39 4.90
N ILE A 52 3.58 10.52 4.84
CA ILE A 52 3.15 9.75 6.02
C ILE A 52 4.23 8.76 6.47
N PHE A 53 4.97 8.14 5.55
CA PHE A 53 6.09 7.27 5.88
C PHE A 53 7.15 8.01 6.71
N ASN A 54 7.51 9.22 6.29
CA ASN A 54 8.48 10.06 6.99
C ASN A 54 7.93 10.55 8.33
N LEU A 55 6.69 11.04 8.37
CA LEU A 55 6.04 11.55 9.58
C LEU A 55 5.93 10.45 10.65
N ALA A 56 5.58 9.24 10.26
CA ALA A 56 5.39 8.11 11.16
C ALA A 56 6.69 7.32 11.43
N ASN A 57 7.83 7.72 10.86
CA ASN A 57 9.11 7.01 10.95
C ASN A 57 8.96 5.50 10.66
N SER A 58 8.29 5.16 9.56
CA SER A 58 7.77 3.81 9.31
C SER A 58 8.80 2.80 8.79
N THR A 59 10.09 3.12 8.77
CA THR A 59 11.16 2.23 8.28
C THR A 59 11.11 0.83 8.91
N HIS A 60 10.79 0.74 10.20
CA HIS A 60 10.70 -0.54 10.93
C HIS A 60 9.30 -1.16 10.94
N GLY A 61 8.32 -0.50 10.33
CA GLY A 61 6.94 -0.96 10.22
C GLY A 61 6.64 -1.68 8.91
N LEU A 62 7.62 -1.85 8.02
CA LEU A 62 7.44 -2.42 6.69
C LEU A 62 8.28 -3.69 6.52
N ASN A 63 8.17 -4.33 5.36
CA ASN A 63 8.94 -5.53 5.07
C ASN A 63 10.46 -5.22 5.06
N ASP A 64 11.19 -5.88 5.96
CA ASP A 64 12.62 -5.64 6.18
C ASP A 64 13.47 -5.87 4.92
N LYS A 65 13.12 -6.86 4.09
CA LYS A 65 13.86 -7.16 2.85
C LYS A 65 13.68 -6.04 1.83
N CYS A 66 12.47 -5.52 1.70
CA CYS A 66 12.21 -4.37 0.84
C CYS A 66 12.99 -3.14 1.31
N ILE A 67 12.93 -2.84 2.62
CA ILE A 67 13.62 -1.70 3.22
C ILE A 67 15.13 -1.79 3.06
N ALA A 68 15.71 -2.99 3.22
CA ALA A 68 17.13 -3.22 3.05
C ALA A 68 17.60 -3.10 1.59
N ALA A 69 16.73 -3.40 0.63
CA ALA A 69 17.04 -3.33 -0.80
C ALA A 69 16.84 -1.93 -1.41
N ALA A 70 15.97 -1.11 -0.81
CA ALA A 70 15.68 0.24 -1.29
C ALA A 70 16.77 1.25 -0.90
N SER A 71 16.99 2.26 -1.76
CA SER A 71 17.76 3.44 -1.38
C SER A 71 17.02 4.25 -0.31
N ASP A 72 17.74 5.09 0.45
CA ASP A 72 17.13 5.90 1.51
C ASP A 72 15.97 6.77 1.00
N GLU A 73 16.08 7.31 -0.22
CA GLU A 73 15.03 8.12 -0.84
C GLU A 73 13.77 7.31 -1.22
N ASP A 74 13.92 6.00 -1.45
CA ASP A 74 12.87 5.14 -1.99
C ASP A 74 12.27 4.17 -0.97
N LYS A 75 12.75 4.14 0.28
CA LYS A 75 12.22 3.26 1.34
C LYS A 75 10.71 3.39 1.54
N TRP A 76 10.14 4.58 1.35
CA TRP A 76 8.70 4.80 1.45
C TRP A 76 7.90 4.00 0.42
N LYS A 77 8.48 3.64 -0.73
CA LYS A 77 7.83 2.82 -1.76
C LYS A 77 7.52 1.41 -1.26
N CYS A 78 8.20 0.94 -0.21
CA CYS A 78 7.87 -0.33 0.46
C CYS A 78 6.49 -0.34 1.12
N ASN A 79 5.77 0.79 1.19
CA ASN A 79 4.36 0.82 1.57
C ASN A 79 3.42 0.28 0.47
N PHE A 80 3.90 0.11 -0.76
CA PHE A 80 3.08 -0.30 -1.89
C PHE A 80 3.15 -1.80 -2.09
N ALA A 81 1.98 -2.43 -2.25
CA ALA A 81 1.86 -3.86 -2.50
C ALA A 81 2.69 -4.29 -3.72
N GLU A 82 2.67 -3.51 -4.81
CA GLU A 82 3.40 -3.83 -6.04
C GLU A 82 4.92 -3.90 -5.85
N ILE A 83 5.46 -3.15 -4.88
CA ILE A 83 6.89 -3.13 -4.58
C ILE A 83 7.20 -4.26 -3.60
N VAL A 84 6.48 -4.35 -2.49
CA VAL A 84 6.77 -5.35 -1.44
C VAL A 84 6.54 -6.79 -1.90
N TYR A 85 5.66 -7.00 -2.87
CA TYR A 85 5.35 -8.34 -3.38
C TYR A 85 6.60 -9.05 -3.93
N ALA A 86 7.54 -8.30 -4.51
CA ALA A 86 8.80 -8.84 -5.01
C ALA A 86 9.76 -9.32 -3.90
N PHE A 87 9.55 -8.88 -2.66
CA PHE A 87 10.38 -9.20 -1.49
C PHE A 87 9.71 -10.16 -0.52
N THR A 88 8.52 -10.65 -0.87
CA THR A 88 7.71 -11.53 -0.03
C THR A 88 8.07 -13.00 -0.30
N ASP A 89 8.39 -13.76 0.76
CA ASP A 89 8.68 -15.20 0.64
C ASP A 89 7.42 -16.05 0.68
N ALA A 90 6.47 -15.71 1.55
CA ALA A 90 5.26 -16.48 1.71
C ALA A 90 4.43 -16.48 0.41
N PRO A 91 3.92 -17.64 -0.05
CA PRO A 91 3.05 -17.67 -1.20
C PRO A 91 1.79 -16.81 -0.95
N ILE A 92 1.59 -15.83 -1.81
CA ILE A 92 0.42 -14.96 -1.80
C ILE A 92 -0.48 -15.34 -2.99
N PHE A 93 -1.78 -15.44 -2.73
CA PHE A 93 -2.81 -15.43 -3.77
C PHE A 93 -3.58 -14.10 -3.67
N PRO A 94 -3.27 -13.08 -4.50
CA PRO A 94 -3.88 -11.78 -4.37
C PRO A 94 -5.28 -11.76 -4.99
N LEU A 95 -6.28 -11.26 -4.26
CA LEU A 95 -7.60 -10.96 -4.81
C LEU A 95 -7.78 -9.44 -4.82
N ASN A 96 -7.71 -8.86 -6.01
CA ASN A 96 -7.98 -7.44 -6.21
C ASN A 96 -8.88 -7.27 -7.43
N SER A 97 -9.85 -6.36 -7.36
CA SER A 97 -10.64 -6.02 -8.54
C SER A 97 -9.75 -5.30 -9.57
N ALA A 98 -10.04 -5.52 -10.86
CA ALA A 98 -9.31 -4.84 -11.94
C ALA A 98 -9.54 -3.32 -11.93
N LYS A 99 -10.70 -2.89 -11.41
CA LYS A 99 -11.06 -1.50 -11.13
C LYS A 99 -11.51 -1.43 -9.68
N ASP A 100 -10.55 -1.21 -8.79
CA ASP A 100 -10.82 -1.03 -7.36
C ASP A 100 -11.47 0.34 -7.13
N SER A 101 -12.59 0.35 -6.39
CA SER A 101 -13.38 1.57 -6.16
C SER A 101 -12.58 2.61 -5.41
N TRP A 102 -11.76 2.18 -4.44
CA TRP A 102 -10.90 3.05 -3.67
C TRP A 102 -9.77 3.60 -4.53
N GLN A 103 -9.04 2.75 -5.26
CA GLN A 103 -8.02 3.23 -6.22
C GLN A 103 -8.61 4.26 -7.19
N THR A 104 -9.78 3.96 -7.76
CA THR A 104 -10.39 4.80 -8.78
C THR A 104 -10.84 6.15 -8.20
N GLY A 105 -11.53 6.13 -7.06
CA GLY A 105 -12.15 7.31 -6.45
C GLY A 105 -11.27 8.10 -5.46
N CYS A 106 -10.10 7.58 -5.09
CA CYS A 106 -9.14 8.27 -4.21
C CYS A 106 -7.84 8.66 -4.88
N ILE A 107 -7.38 7.86 -5.84
CA ILE A 107 -6.02 7.98 -6.39
C ILE A 107 -6.07 8.43 -7.84
N LEU A 108 -6.79 7.69 -8.69
CA LEU A 108 -6.79 7.95 -10.13
C LEU A 108 -7.62 9.18 -10.50
N ALA A 109 -8.91 9.18 -10.15
CA ALA A 109 -9.86 10.24 -10.47
C ALA A 109 -10.63 10.65 -9.21
N PRO A 110 -9.95 11.24 -8.20
CA PRO A 110 -10.58 11.59 -6.96
C PRO A 110 -11.75 12.56 -7.14
N GLU A 111 -12.89 12.26 -6.53
CA GLU A 111 -14.01 13.21 -6.51
C GLU A 111 -13.63 14.47 -5.73
N PHE A 112 -13.96 15.63 -6.30
CA PHE A 112 -13.75 16.90 -5.63
C PHE A 112 -14.54 16.95 -4.33
N THR A 113 -13.88 17.34 -3.24
CA THR A 113 -14.63 17.59 -2.01
C THR A 113 -15.43 18.87 -2.19
N ALA A 114 -16.75 18.79 -2.02
CA ALA A 114 -17.62 19.97 -2.08
C ALA A 114 -17.37 20.96 -0.92
N VAL A 115 -16.47 20.62 0.02
CA VAL A 115 -16.22 21.35 1.26
C VAL A 115 -14.91 22.13 1.18
N TYR A 116 -15.04 23.38 0.74
CA TYR A 116 -14.23 24.57 1.06
C TYR A 116 -12.67 24.56 0.92
N PRO A 117 -12.08 25.48 0.12
CA PRO A 117 -12.67 26.26 -0.97
C PRO A 117 -12.26 25.69 -2.33
N GLN A 118 -13.26 25.25 -3.11
CA GLN A 118 -13.21 25.15 -4.58
C GLN A 118 -12.03 24.36 -5.14
N GLN A 119 -11.88 23.09 -4.73
CA GLN A 119 -10.96 22.20 -5.44
C GLN A 119 -11.47 22.01 -6.87
N THR A 120 -10.77 22.61 -7.83
CA THR A 120 -10.94 22.37 -9.27
C THR A 120 -9.94 21.34 -9.79
N THR A 121 -9.09 20.82 -8.90
CA THR A 121 -7.99 19.92 -9.17
C THR A 121 -8.11 18.63 -8.37
N ALA A 122 -7.68 17.52 -8.96
CA ALA A 122 -7.66 16.18 -8.38
C ALA A 122 -6.58 16.02 -7.26
N ASP A 123 -6.25 17.11 -6.56
CA ASP A 123 -5.13 17.20 -5.61
C ASP A 123 -5.41 16.54 -4.26
N ASN A 124 -6.68 16.37 -3.85
CA ASN A 124 -7.05 15.56 -2.70
C ASN A 124 -8.55 15.20 -2.72
N GLY A 125 -8.88 13.92 -2.87
CA GLY A 125 -10.27 13.44 -2.89
C GLY A 125 -10.85 13.13 -1.51
N ASN A 126 -12.18 13.09 -1.39
CA ASN A 126 -12.84 12.63 -0.16
C ASN A 126 -12.84 11.09 -0.10
N CYS A 127 -11.75 10.50 0.38
CA CYS A 127 -11.65 9.04 0.51
C CYS A 127 -12.63 8.40 1.49
N SER A 128 -13.21 9.20 2.39
CA SER A 128 -14.25 8.74 3.32
C SER A 128 -15.62 8.58 2.66
N ALA A 129 -15.78 9.06 1.41
CA ALA A 129 -17.01 8.93 0.63
C ALA A 129 -17.00 7.74 -0.34
N VAL A 130 -15.88 7.01 -0.46
CA VAL A 130 -15.82 5.79 -1.28
C VAL A 130 -16.57 4.66 -0.56
N PRO A 131 -17.52 3.96 -1.24
CA PRO A 131 -18.30 2.86 -0.64
C PRO A 131 -17.48 1.66 -0.18
#